data_AF-A0A2Z2N877-F1
#
_entry.id   AF-A0A2Z2N877-F1
#
_cell.length_a   1.000
_cell.length_b   1.000
_cell.length_c   1.000
_cell.angle_alpha   90.00
_cell.angle_beta   90.00
_cell.angle_gamma   90.00
#
_symmetry.space_group_name_H-M   'P 1'
#
loop_
_entity.id
_entity.type
_entity.pdbx_description
1 polymer ?
#
loop_
_entity_poly.entity_id
_entity_poly.type
_entity_poly.pdbx_seq_one_letter_code
_entity_poly.pdbx_strand_id
1 'polypeptide(L)'
;MIEERNIVERPVSEKVGKRVLKNYSLENAEFGRIMAKFRINSAKLNLWTSSILLGLPLLLATTHPNLTEILQILDEALCEFRENTEVQGKTLERRIGLGKDFATLSKLAFQVRVINCLLEDMNLPKEELSADELFEIADRVFKGRIGASTRKEIDRILTRVGDVKEWTRLREFFPNANPQVDPRNFLAHAGLEANLVEVKREKDVLFRYTKDRVLYGGKMEDPWRVISRILGG
;
A
#
# COMPACT_ATOMS: atom_id res chain seq x y z
N MET A 1 -18.94 8.94 -34.30
CA MET A 1 -18.19 8.48 -33.10
C MET A 1 -17.38 9.68 -32.62
N ILE A 2 -17.53 10.16 -31.38
CA ILE A 2 -16.89 11.40 -30.91
C ILE A 2 -15.58 11.17 -30.11
N GLU A 3 -15.35 9.95 -29.64
CA GLU A 3 -14.10 9.53 -29.02
C GLU A 3 -13.97 8.01 -29.10
N GLU A 4 -12.81 7.52 -29.54
CA GLU A 4 -12.40 6.11 -29.47
C GLU A 4 -11.00 6.09 -28.85
N ARG A 5 -10.88 5.50 -27.66
CA ARG A 5 -9.60 5.44 -26.94
C ARG A 5 -9.41 4.14 -26.18
N ASN A 6 -8.17 3.65 -26.19
CA ASN A 6 -7.72 2.63 -25.26
C ASN A 6 -7.48 3.27 -23.88
N ILE A 7 -8.15 2.77 -22.85
CA ILE A 7 -7.97 3.26 -21.48
C ILE A 7 -6.61 2.78 -20.98
N VAL A 8 -5.73 3.72 -20.67
CA VAL A 8 -4.40 3.44 -20.09
C VAL A 8 -4.55 3.20 -18.59
N GLU A 9 -3.85 2.21 -18.06
CA GLU A 9 -3.86 1.96 -16.62
C GLU A 9 -3.24 3.13 -15.86
N ARG A 10 -3.96 3.63 -14.85
CA ARG A 10 -3.49 4.70 -13.98
C ARG A 10 -3.83 4.33 -12.54
N PRO A 11 -2.91 3.65 -11.83
CA PRO A 11 -3.09 3.39 -10.41
C PRO A 11 -3.28 4.70 -9.64
N VAL A 12 -4.01 4.62 -8.54
CA VAL A 12 -4.18 5.73 -7.58
C VAL A 12 -2.81 6.22 -7.16
N SER A 13 -2.60 7.54 -7.21
CA SER A 13 -1.31 8.18 -6.89
C SER A 13 -1.42 9.26 -5.83
N GLU A 14 -2.64 9.64 -5.48
CA GLU A 14 -2.93 10.61 -4.45
C GLU A 14 -2.74 10.00 -3.06
N LYS A 15 -2.09 10.74 -2.16
CA LYS A 15 -1.97 10.33 -0.76
C LYS A 15 -3.31 10.48 -0.04
N VAL A 16 -3.70 9.43 0.68
CA VAL A 16 -4.80 9.44 1.63
C VAL A 16 -4.42 10.26 2.85
N GLY A 17 -5.20 11.29 3.15
CA GLY A 17 -5.14 12.06 4.39
C GLY A 17 -6.30 11.76 5.34
N LYS A 18 -6.71 12.80 6.07
CA LYS A 18 -7.82 12.75 7.05
C LYS A 18 -9.02 13.64 6.67
N ARG A 19 -8.97 14.34 5.53
CA ARG A 19 -10.00 15.30 5.08
C ARG A 19 -11.09 14.59 4.27
N VAL A 20 -11.81 13.68 4.93
CA VAL A 20 -12.93 12.92 4.33
C VAL A 20 -14.14 13.82 4.12
N LEU A 21 -14.40 14.74 5.05
CA LEU A 21 -15.44 15.76 4.92
C LEU A 21 -14.80 17.15 4.91
N LYS A 22 -15.58 18.14 4.49
CA LYS A 22 -15.24 19.56 4.46
C LYS A 22 -16.33 20.35 5.17
N ASN A 23 -15.95 21.19 6.13
CA ASN A 23 -16.88 22.10 6.79
C ASN A 23 -17.25 23.26 5.85
N TYR A 24 -18.54 23.59 5.75
CA TYR A 24 -19.03 24.80 5.08
C TYR A 24 -19.63 25.78 6.08
N SER A 25 -20.60 25.34 6.88
CA SER A 25 -21.34 26.22 7.81
C SER A 25 -21.62 25.61 9.19
N LEU A 26 -21.05 24.44 9.54
CA LEU A 26 -21.12 23.92 10.91
C LEU A 26 -20.17 24.65 11.85
N GLU A 27 -20.52 24.68 13.13
CA GLU A 27 -19.58 25.09 14.17
C GLU A 27 -18.37 24.16 14.22
N ASN A 28 -17.17 24.71 14.45
CA ASN A 28 -15.92 23.93 14.43
C ASN A 28 -15.91 22.80 15.47
N ALA A 29 -16.54 22.99 16.63
CA ALA A 29 -16.63 21.97 17.66
C ALA A 29 -17.52 20.79 17.23
N GLU A 30 -18.62 21.08 16.53
CA GLU A 30 -19.52 20.07 15.97
C GLU A 30 -18.84 19.31 14.83
N PHE A 31 -18.25 20.03 13.88
CA PHE A 31 -17.51 19.42 12.78
C PHE A 31 -16.34 18.56 13.28
N GLY A 32 -15.65 19.00 14.34
CA GLY A 32 -14.61 18.22 14.99
C GLY A 32 -15.11 16.88 15.56
N ARG A 33 -16.29 16.85 16.18
CA ARG A 33 -16.92 15.61 16.67
C ARG A 33 -17.28 14.65 15.55
N ILE A 34 -17.79 15.16 14.43
CA ILE A 34 -18.07 14.37 13.23
C ILE A 34 -16.77 13.78 12.68
N MET A 35 -15.74 14.62 12.50
CA MET A 35 -14.45 14.18 11.96
C MET A 35 -13.74 13.15 12.84
N ALA A 36 -13.97 13.15 14.16
CA ALA A 36 -13.38 12.20 15.09
C ALA A 36 -13.90 10.75 14.92
N LYS A 37 -15.04 10.56 14.24
CA LYS A 37 -15.60 9.23 13.92
C LYS A 37 -14.69 8.45 12.95
N PHE A 38 -14.04 9.15 12.01
CA PHE A 38 -13.27 8.53 10.94
C PHE A 38 -11.87 8.08 11.42
N ARG A 39 -11.71 6.77 11.61
CA ARG A 39 -10.41 6.16 11.94
C ARG A 39 -9.69 5.68 10.67
N ILE A 40 -8.91 6.57 10.07
CA ILE A 40 -8.18 6.27 8.82
C ILE A 40 -6.73 5.94 9.12
N ASN A 41 -6.30 4.72 8.77
CA ASN A 41 -4.89 4.36 8.77
C ASN A 41 -4.19 4.83 7.48
N SER A 42 -4.03 6.14 7.35
CA SER A 42 -3.43 6.76 6.16
C SER A 42 -2.03 6.21 5.86
N ALA A 43 -1.25 5.85 6.88
CA ALA A 43 0.08 5.29 6.71
C ALA A 43 0.04 3.96 5.95
N LYS A 44 -0.79 2.99 6.40
CA LYS A 44 -0.95 1.70 5.73
C LYS A 44 -1.50 1.86 4.30
N LEU A 45 -2.51 2.70 4.11
CA LEU A 45 -3.11 2.93 2.78
C LEU A 45 -2.12 3.57 1.80
N ASN A 46 -1.29 4.50 2.27
CA ASN A 46 -0.27 5.14 1.44
C ASN A 46 0.89 4.18 1.12
N LEU A 47 1.30 3.31 2.06
CA LEU A 47 2.26 2.24 1.79
C LEU A 47 1.76 1.30 0.70
N TRP A 48 0.51 0.85 0.81
CA TRP A 48 -0.10 -0.04 -0.18
C TRP A 48 -0.23 0.63 -1.55
N THR A 49 -0.66 1.89 -1.60
CA THR A 49 -0.75 2.66 -2.85
C THR A 49 0.63 2.79 -3.52
N SER A 50 1.66 3.13 -2.75
CA SER A 50 3.05 3.22 -3.23
C SER A 50 3.57 1.87 -3.73
N SER A 51 3.16 0.76 -3.11
CA SER A 51 3.59 -0.58 -3.56
C SER A 51 3.18 -0.88 -4.99
N ILE A 52 2.00 -0.40 -5.41
CA ILE A 52 1.50 -0.60 -6.78
C ILE A 52 2.26 0.29 -7.76
N LEU A 53 2.43 1.57 -7.42
CA LEU A 53 3.11 2.54 -8.28
C LEU A 53 4.58 2.18 -8.54
N LEU A 54 5.24 1.57 -7.54
CA LEU A 54 6.67 1.32 -7.55
C LEU A 54 7.05 -0.14 -7.82
N GLY A 55 6.06 -1.04 -7.95
CA GLY A 55 6.31 -2.46 -8.22
C GLY A 55 6.91 -3.22 -7.05
N LEU A 56 6.32 -3.10 -5.86
CA LEU A 56 6.83 -3.68 -4.62
C LEU A 56 5.91 -4.84 -4.18
N PRO A 57 6.06 -6.06 -4.74
CA PRO A 57 5.08 -7.15 -4.56
C PRO A 57 4.93 -7.59 -3.10
N LEU A 58 6.04 -7.72 -2.37
CA LEU A 58 6.03 -8.09 -0.95
C LEU A 58 5.31 -7.02 -0.11
N LEU A 59 5.53 -5.73 -0.41
CA LEU A 59 4.83 -4.63 0.26
C LEU A 59 3.33 -4.63 -0.05
N LEU A 60 2.96 -4.91 -1.31
CA LEU A 60 1.57 -4.98 -1.75
C LEU A 60 0.78 -6.03 -0.98
N ALA A 61 1.34 -7.23 -0.85
CA ALA A 61 0.70 -8.33 -0.14
C ALA A 61 0.63 -8.09 1.38
N THR A 62 1.73 -7.62 1.98
CA THR A 62 1.84 -7.39 3.43
C THR A 62 0.97 -6.23 3.91
N THR A 63 0.86 -5.16 3.12
CA THR A 63 0.08 -3.96 3.49
C THR A 63 -1.32 -3.94 2.90
N HIS A 64 -1.78 -5.04 2.32
CA HIS A 64 -3.08 -5.13 1.67
C HIS A 64 -4.21 -4.64 2.60
N PRO A 65 -5.04 -3.67 2.16
CA PRO A 65 -6.06 -3.06 2.99
C PRO A 65 -7.34 -3.88 3.02
N ASN A 66 -8.13 -3.71 4.07
CA ASN A 66 -9.45 -4.32 4.15
C ASN A 66 -10.45 -3.44 3.38
N LEU A 67 -11.00 -3.97 2.28
CA LEU A 67 -11.97 -3.26 1.46
C LEU A 67 -13.22 -2.84 2.27
N THR A 68 -13.69 -3.71 3.16
CA THR A 68 -14.88 -3.44 3.99
C THR A 68 -14.66 -2.25 4.90
N GLU A 69 -13.47 -2.10 5.51
CA GLU A 69 -13.14 -0.95 6.34
C GLU A 69 -13.15 0.36 5.54
N ILE A 70 -12.62 0.34 4.30
CA ILE A 70 -12.65 1.52 3.42
C ILE A 70 -14.09 1.88 3.04
N LEU A 71 -14.91 0.90 2.69
CA LEU A 71 -16.32 1.11 2.33
C LEU A 71 -17.13 1.66 3.51
N GLN A 72 -16.91 1.16 4.72
CA GLN A 72 -17.54 1.68 5.94
C GLN A 72 -17.23 3.17 6.15
N ILE A 73 -15.97 3.59 5.98
CA ILE A 73 -15.59 5.01 6.07
C ILE A 73 -16.33 5.86 5.03
N LEU A 74 -16.46 5.36 3.81
CA LEU A 74 -17.16 6.05 2.72
C LEU A 74 -18.67 6.15 3.02
N ASP A 75 -19.28 5.06 3.48
CA ASP A 75 -20.71 5.03 3.82
C ASP A 75 -21.01 5.96 5.01
N GLU A 76 -20.21 5.94 6.06
CA GLU A 76 -20.32 6.87 7.19
C GLU A 76 -20.21 8.33 6.72
N ALA A 77 -19.26 8.64 5.83
CA ALA A 77 -19.11 9.99 5.30
C ALA A 77 -20.31 10.44 4.45
N LEU A 78 -20.90 9.52 3.68
CA LEU A 78 -22.13 9.78 2.92
C LEU A 78 -23.33 9.98 3.84
N CYS A 79 -23.45 9.22 4.93
CA CYS A 79 -24.48 9.41 5.94
C CYS A 79 -24.37 10.79 6.56
N GLU A 80 -23.20 11.17 7.08
CA GLU A 80 -22.97 12.51 7.65
C GLU A 80 -23.29 13.62 6.65
N PHE A 81 -22.88 13.45 5.38
CA PHE A 81 -23.15 14.42 4.32
C PHE A 81 -24.66 14.61 4.10
N ARG A 82 -25.44 13.52 4.11
CA ARG A 82 -26.88 13.55 3.93
C ARG A 82 -27.59 14.15 5.15
N GLU A 83 -27.21 13.75 6.35
CA GLU A 83 -27.80 14.23 7.61
C GLU A 83 -27.57 15.73 7.83
N ASN A 84 -26.48 16.28 7.29
CA ASN A 84 -26.14 17.69 7.33
C ASN A 84 -26.52 18.45 6.04
N THR A 85 -27.43 17.89 5.24
CA THR A 85 -28.07 18.55 4.11
C THR A 85 -29.52 18.84 4.46
N GLU A 86 -29.88 20.12 4.53
CA GLU A 86 -31.23 20.57 4.85
C GLU A 86 -31.93 21.14 3.64
N VAL A 87 -33.24 20.88 3.53
CA VAL A 87 -34.10 21.46 2.50
C VAL A 87 -35.19 22.27 3.19
N GLN A 88 -35.17 23.58 2.98
CA GLN A 88 -36.15 24.51 3.52
C GLN A 88 -36.85 25.22 2.35
N GLY A 89 -38.06 24.76 2.01
CA GLY A 89 -38.81 25.27 0.87
C GLY A 89 -38.08 25.04 -0.46
N LYS A 90 -37.60 26.12 -1.09
CA LYS A 90 -36.83 26.07 -2.36
C LYS A 90 -35.31 26.15 -2.14
N THR A 91 -34.87 26.23 -0.89
CA THR A 91 -33.46 26.36 -0.53
C THR A 91 -32.93 25.01 -0.09
N LEU A 92 -31.80 24.61 -0.66
CA LEU A 92 -31.02 23.44 -0.22
C LEU A 92 -29.71 23.96 0.38
N GLU A 93 -29.50 23.70 1.66
CA GLU A 93 -28.27 24.05 2.36
C GLU A 93 -27.48 22.79 2.68
N ARG A 94 -26.20 22.78 2.32
CA ARG A 94 -25.24 21.72 2.66
C ARG A 94 -24.25 22.26 3.67
N ARG A 95 -24.41 21.89 4.94
CA ARG A 95 -23.56 22.39 6.02
C ARG A 95 -22.16 21.77 6.01
N ILE A 96 -22.04 20.60 5.39
CA ILE A 96 -20.78 19.93 5.08
C ILE A 96 -20.75 19.44 3.64
N GLY A 97 -19.55 19.15 3.13
CA GLY A 97 -19.38 18.45 1.86
C GLY A 97 -18.37 17.32 1.93
N LEU A 98 -18.33 16.54 0.85
CA LEU A 98 -17.33 15.50 0.66
C LEU A 98 -15.97 16.15 0.42
N GLY A 99 -14.99 15.77 1.25
CA GLY A 99 -13.63 16.27 1.20
C GLY A 99 -12.79 15.55 0.15
N LYS A 100 -11.56 16.02 -0.02
CA LYS A 100 -10.64 15.43 -1.02
C LYS A 100 -10.32 13.96 -0.75
N ASP A 101 -10.25 13.56 0.52
CA ASP A 101 -9.85 12.20 0.89
C ASP A 101 -11.02 11.23 0.74
N PHE A 102 -12.27 11.71 0.71
CA PHE A 102 -13.40 10.88 0.27
C PHE A 102 -13.20 10.41 -1.18
N ALA A 103 -12.88 11.32 -2.09
CA ALA A 103 -12.63 10.98 -3.49
C ALA A 103 -11.43 10.04 -3.64
N THR A 104 -10.34 10.27 -2.90
CA THR A 104 -9.18 9.37 -2.89
C THR A 104 -9.56 7.98 -2.38
N LEU A 105 -10.31 7.88 -1.27
CA LEU A 105 -10.77 6.62 -0.71
C LEU A 105 -11.72 5.88 -1.65
N SER A 106 -12.59 6.59 -2.39
CA SER A 106 -13.46 5.96 -3.40
C SER A 106 -12.66 5.33 -4.54
N LYS A 107 -11.65 6.06 -5.06
CA LYS A 107 -10.73 5.51 -6.07
C LYS A 107 -9.95 4.32 -5.52
N LEU A 108 -9.49 4.42 -4.27
CA LEU A 108 -8.75 3.37 -3.60
C LEU A 108 -9.61 2.12 -3.40
N ALA A 109 -10.85 2.25 -2.95
CA ALA A 109 -11.78 1.13 -2.80
C ALA A 109 -12.00 0.40 -4.13
N PHE A 110 -12.13 1.14 -5.23
CA PHE A 110 -12.21 0.55 -6.56
C PHE A 110 -10.91 -0.17 -6.93
N GLN A 111 -9.75 0.43 -6.71
CA GLN A 111 -8.45 -0.20 -6.98
C GLN A 111 -8.26 -1.48 -6.16
N VAL A 112 -8.58 -1.47 -4.86
CA VAL A 112 -8.52 -2.64 -3.98
C VAL A 112 -9.42 -3.74 -4.54
N ARG A 113 -10.65 -3.41 -4.95
CA ARG A 113 -11.55 -4.39 -5.57
C ARG A 113 -10.96 -5.00 -6.84
N VAL A 114 -10.34 -4.19 -7.71
CA VAL A 114 -9.67 -4.69 -8.92
C VAL A 114 -8.50 -5.62 -8.56
N ILE A 115 -7.67 -5.24 -7.59
CA ILE A 115 -6.55 -6.08 -7.14
C ILE A 115 -7.05 -7.38 -6.50
N ASN A 116 -8.16 -7.35 -5.75
CA ASN A 116 -8.76 -8.55 -5.17
C ASN A 116 -9.25 -9.51 -6.25
N CYS A 117 -9.86 -9.00 -7.32
CA CYS A 117 -10.21 -9.85 -8.47
C CYS A 117 -8.96 -10.37 -9.18
N LEU A 118 -7.94 -9.53 -9.32
CA LEU A 118 -6.68 -9.92 -9.96
C LEU A 118 -5.88 -10.91 -9.13
N LEU A 119 -6.12 -11.08 -7.83
CA LEU A 119 -5.37 -11.98 -6.93
C LEU A 119 -6.34 -12.79 -6.05
N GLU A 120 -7.50 -13.17 -6.59
CA GLU A 120 -8.61 -13.78 -5.84
C GLU A 120 -8.27 -15.12 -5.18
N ASP A 121 -7.30 -15.82 -5.76
CA ASP A 121 -6.70 -17.07 -5.34
C ASP A 121 -5.60 -16.88 -4.27
N MET A 122 -5.19 -15.64 -4.03
CA MET A 122 -4.25 -15.31 -2.96
C MET A 122 -4.99 -14.89 -1.69
N ASN A 123 -4.66 -15.50 -0.55
CA ASN A 123 -5.22 -15.14 0.74
C ASN A 123 -4.51 -13.90 1.34
N LEU A 124 -4.83 -12.72 0.81
CA LEU A 124 -4.27 -11.44 1.27
C LEU A 124 -5.07 -10.82 2.44
N PRO A 125 -4.43 -10.07 3.36
CA PRO A 125 -3.00 -9.78 3.44
C PRO A 125 -2.16 -10.99 3.89
N LYS A 126 -0.89 -11.04 3.45
CA LYS A 126 0.03 -12.12 3.78
C LYS A 126 1.40 -11.58 4.17
N GLU A 127 1.96 -12.04 5.30
CA GLU A 127 3.29 -11.61 5.78
C GLU A 127 4.44 -12.34 5.08
N GLU A 128 4.23 -13.61 4.74
CA GLU A 128 5.24 -14.52 4.21
C GLU A 128 4.78 -14.99 2.84
N LEU A 129 5.57 -14.72 1.80
CA LEU A 129 5.24 -15.06 0.41
C LEU A 129 6.29 -15.97 -0.19
N SER A 130 5.87 -16.97 -0.96
CA SER A 130 6.78 -17.76 -1.79
C SER A 130 7.27 -16.96 -3.00
N ALA A 131 8.32 -17.43 -3.66
CA ALA A 131 8.84 -16.81 -4.87
C ALA A 131 7.79 -16.86 -5.98
N ASP A 132 7.11 -18.00 -6.11
CA ASP A 132 6.00 -18.19 -7.04
C ASP A 132 4.88 -17.17 -6.80
N GLU A 133 4.47 -16.95 -5.54
CA GLU A 133 3.48 -15.93 -5.20
C GLU A 133 3.94 -14.50 -5.55
N LEU A 134 5.22 -14.19 -5.36
CA LEU A 134 5.77 -12.90 -5.78
C LEU A 134 5.79 -12.74 -7.30
N PHE A 135 6.06 -13.81 -8.05
CA PHE A 135 5.96 -13.83 -9.52
C PHE A 135 4.52 -13.63 -9.99
N GLU A 136 3.55 -14.28 -9.37
CA GLU A 136 2.13 -14.13 -9.68
C GLU A 136 1.67 -12.68 -9.48
N ILE A 137 2.05 -12.04 -8.36
CA ILE A 137 1.77 -10.61 -8.14
C ILE A 137 2.43 -9.77 -9.24
N ALA A 138 3.69 -10.04 -9.55
CA ALA A 138 4.43 -9.27 -10.55
C ALA A 138 3.77 -9.33 -11.94
N ASP A 139 3.29 -10.50 -12.35
CA ASP A 139 2.66 -10.70 -13.66
C ASP A 139 1.25 -10.12 -13.76
N ARG A 140 0.46 -10.31 -12.70
CA ARG A 140 -0.97 -9.98 -12.73
C ARG A 140 -1.21 -8.51 -12.43
N VAL A 141 -0.33 -7.88 -11.64
CA VAL A 141 -0.48 -6.48 -11.20
C VAL A 141 0.45 -5.52 -11.95
N PHE A 142 1.71 -5.89 -12.18
CA PHE A 142 2.71 -4.96 -12.73
C PHE A 142 2.92 -5.18 -14.23
N LYS A 143 2.82 -4.11 -15.02
CA LYS A 143 3.02 -4.17 -16.47
C LYS A 143 4.35 -3.56 -16.91
N GLY A 144 4.82 -3.99 -18.07
CA GLY A 144 5.99 -3.41 -18.75
C GLY A 144 7.28 -3.55 -17.94
N ARG A 145 8.05 -2.46 -17.88
CA ARG A 145 9.38 -2.44 -17.24
C ARG A 145 9.35 -2.81 -15.76
N ILE A 146 8.28 -2.44 -15.04
CA ILE A 146 8.16 -2.70 -13.60
C ILE A 146 8.08 -4.20 -13.36
N GLY A 147 7.13 -4.89 -13.98
CA GLY A 147 6.98 -6.35 -13.85
C GLY A 147 8.26 -7.10 -14.24
N ALA A 148 8.88 -6.74 -15.37
CA ALA A 148 10.14 -7.35 -15.82
C ALA A 148 11.30 -7.15 -14.83
N SER A 149 11.41 -5.96 -14.21
CA SER A 149 12.43 -5.67 -13.21
C SER A 149 12.20 -6.44 -11.91
N THR A 150 10.95 -6.54 -11.47
CA THR A 150 10.55 -7.30 -10.29
C THR A 150 10.89 -8.79 -10.47
N ARG A 151 10.53 -9.39 -11.61
CA ARG A 151 10.89 -10.78 -11.94
C ARG A 151 12.39 -11.03 -11.86
N LYS A 152 13.16 -10.18 -12.55
CA LYS A 152 14.63 -10.29 -12.61
C LYS A 152 15.26 -10.23 -11.21
N GLU A 153 14.72 -9.41 -10.31
CA GLU A 153 15.23 -9.33 -8.94
C GLU A 153 14.90 -10.60 -8.15
N ILE A 154 13.68 -11.13 -8.24
CA ILE A 154 13.30 -12.39 -7.60
C ILE A 154 14.22 -13.52 -8.09
N ASP A 155 14.38 -13.68 -9.41
CA ASP A 155 15.30 -14.68 -9.99
C ASP A 155 16.72 -14.54 -9.46
N ARG A 156 17.24 -13.31 -9.42
CA ARG A 156 18.59 -13.02 -8.89
C ARG A 156 18.73 -13.49 -7.45
N ILE A 157 17.71 -13.28 -6.61
CA ILE A 157 17.72 -13.74 -5.23
C ILE A 157 17.68 -15.27 -5.17
N LEU A 158 16.83 -15.92 -5.97
CA LEU A 158 16.73 -17.38 -6.02
C LEU A 158 18.04 -18.07 -6.39
N THR A 159 18.85 -17.47 -7.27
CA THR A 159 20.17 -18.01 -7.63
C THR A 159 21.21 -17.94 -6.51
N ARG A 160 20.99 -17.11 -5.48
CA ARG A 160 21.93 -16.88 -4.38
C ARG A 160 21.50 -17.55 -3.09
N VAL A 161 20.19 -17.65 -2.85
CA VAL A 161 19.65 -18.27 -1.65
C VAL A 161 19.80 -19.78 -1.77
N GLY A 162 20.75 -20.32 -0.99
CA GLY A 162 20.97 -21.75 -0.83
C GLY A 162 19.90 -22.42 0.03
N ASP A 163 20.27 -23.55 0.64
CA ASP A 163 19.43 -24.22 1.64
C ASP A 163 19.51 -23.47 2.98
N VAL A 164 18.39 -22.89 3.41
CA VAL A 164 18.31 -22.07 4.63
C VAL A 164 17.01 -22.37 5.36
N LYS A 165 17.11 -23.09 6.48
CA LYS A 165 15.93 -23.58 7.21
C LYS A 165 15.32 -22.56 8.16
N GLU A 166 16.12 -21.59 8.61
CA GLU A 166 15.70 -20.53 9.52
C GLU A 166 15.59 -19.20 8.77
N TRP A 167 14.71 -18.33 9.26
CA TRP A 167 14.58 -16.97 8.73
C TRP A 167 15.90 -16.22 8.85
N THR A 168 16.51 -15.95 7.70
CA THR A 168 17.84 -15.36 7.62
C THR A 168 17.77 -14.08 6.80
N ARG A 169 18.42 -13.01 7.27
CA ARG A 169 18.45 -11.74 6.53
C ARG A 169 19.05 -11.95 5.14
N LEU A 170 18.41 -11.37 4.13
CA LEU A 170 18.80 -11.54 2.74
C LEU A 170 20.25 -11.10 2.49
N ARG A 171 20.73 -10.08 3.22
CA ARG A 171 22.13 -9.61 3.16
C ARG A 171 23.18 -10.69 3.36
N GLU A 172 22.89 -11.74 4.14
CA GLU A 172 23.85 -12.81 4.45
C GLU A 172 24.21 -13.63 3.18
N PHE A 173 23.39 -13.54 2.13
CA PHE A 173 23.62 -14.19 0.83
C PHE A 173 24.34 -13.27 -0.19
N PHE A 174 24.73 -12.05 0.20
CA PHE A 174 25.34 -11.05 -0.67
C PHE A 174 26.69 -10.60 -0.10
N PRO A 175 27.82 -10.85 -0.81
CA PRO A 175 29.13 -10.47 -0.30
C PRO A 175 29.25 -8.95 -0.18
N ASN A 176 29.86 -8.47 0.91
CA ASN A 176 30.09 -7.05 1.21
C ASN A 176 28.81 -6.19 1.28
N ALA A 177 27.67 -6.79 1.65
CA ALA A 177 26.45 -6.02 1.86
C ALA A 177 26.64 -4.99 3.00
N ASN A 178 26.40 -3.72 2.69
CA ASN A 178 26.41 -2.66 3.70
C ASN A 178 25.24 -2.90 4.68
N PRO A 179 25.48 -2.94 6.00
CA PRO A 179 24.42 -3.16 6.99
C PRO A 179 23.40 -2.00 7.09
N GLN A 180 23.72 -0.84 6.52
CA GLN A 180 22.88 0.34 6.44
C GLN A 180 21.82 0.16 5.34
N VAL A 181 20.54 0.26 5.70
CA VAL A 181 19.44 0.28 4.73
C VAL A 181 19.61 1.49 3.80
N ASP A 182 19.56 1.24 2.48
CA ASP A 182 19.64 2.26 1.44
C ASP A 182 18.28 2.43 0.72
N PRO A 183 17.65 3.63 0.78
CA PRO A 183 16.42 3.92 0.05
C PRO A 183 16.49 3.63 -1.45
N ARG A 184 17.66 3.83 -2.08
CA ARG A 184 17.86 3.57 -3.51
C ARG A 184 17.81 2.07 -3.80
N ASN A 185 18.44 1.27 -2.95
CA ASN A 185 18.40 -0.20 -3.08
C ASN A 185 16.98 -0.73 -2.89
N PHE A 186 16.24 -0.18 -1.91
CA PHE A 186 14.83 -0.56 -1.71
C PHE A 186 13.98 -0.32 -2.96
N LEU A 187 14.12 0.85 -3.60
CA LEU A 187 13.37 1.16 -4.82
C LEU A 187 13.87 0.38 -6.05
N ALA A 188 15.18 0.19 -6.18
CA ALA A 188 15.78 -0.50 -7.33
C ALA A 188 15.54 -2.01 -7.32
N HIS A 189 15.42 -2.62 -6.13
CA HIS A 189 15.24 -4.06 -5.95
C HIS A 189 13.80 -4.43 -5.62
N ALA A 190 12.82 -3.70 -6.16
CA ALA A 190 11.38 -4.02 -6.01
C ALA A 190 10.93 -4.19 -4.54
N GLY A 191 11.55 -3.45 -3.62
CA GLY A 191 11.28 -3.53 -2.18
C GLY A 191 11.92 -4.71 -1.47
N LEU A 192 12.70 -5.53 -2.17
CA LEU A 192 13.45 -6.68 -1.65
C LEU A 192 14.85 -6.26 -1.18
N GLU A 193 14.92 -5.21 -0.35
CA GLU A 193 16.19 -4.69 0.15
C GLU A 193 16.82 -5.66 1.17
N ALA A 194 18.12 -5.92 1.02
CA ALA A 194 18.80 -7.02 1.68
C ALA A 194 18.83 -6.95 3.22
N ASN A 195 18.76 -5.75 3.79
CA ASN A 195 18.72 -5.54 5.24
C ASN A 195 17.30 -5.49 5.79
N LEU A 196 16.28 -5.28 4.94
CA LEU A 196 14.87 -5.25 5.31
C LEU A 196 14.15 -6.60 5.10
N VAL A 197 14.70 -7.49 4.29
CA VAL A 197 14.06 -8.77 3.94
C VAL A 197 14.77 -9.95 4.60
N GLU A 198 13.97 -10.91 5.06
CA GLU A 198 14.39 -12.23 5.49
C GLU A 198 13.89 -13.28 4.50
N VAL A 199 14.69 -14.34 4.34
CA VAL A 199 14.37 -15.48 3.51
C VAL A 199 14.50 -16.78 4.28
N LYS A 200 13.70 -17.77 3.90
CA LYS A 200 13.77 -19.15 4.36
C LYS A 200 13.45 -20.06 3.16
N ARG A 201 14.14 -21.19 3.02
CA ARG A 201 13.86 -22.19 1.99
C ARG A 201 13.13 -23.37 2.62
N GLU A 202 11.93 -23.63 2.11
CA GLU A 202 11.19 -24.86 2.38
C GLU A 202 11.08 -25.66 1.06
N LYS A 203 9.87 -25.82 0.51
CA LYS A 203 9.68 -26.30 -0.86
C LYS A 203 10.03 -25.23 -1.90
N ASP A 204 9.76 -23.97 -1.56
CA ASP A 204 10.13 -22.78 -2.31
C ASP A 204 10.88 -21.80 -1.37
N VAL A 205 11.46 -20.73 -1.91
CA VAL A 205 12.02 -19.63 -1.13
C VAL A 205 10.89 -18.73 -0.68
N LEU A 206 10.73 -18.61 0.64
CA LEU A 206 9.79 -17.71 1.28
C LEU A 206 10.49 -16.39 1.62
N PHE A 207 9.75 -15.29 1.51
CA PHE A 207 10.18 -13.92 1.73
C PHE A 207 9.27 -13.25 2.76
N ARG A 208 9.86 -12.43 3.64
CA ARG A 208 9.13 -11.52 4.51
C ARG A 208 9.96 -10.29 4.86
N TYR A 209 9.31 -9.21 5.29
CA TYR A 209 10.04 -8.13 5.95
C TYR A 209 10.51 -8.58 7.35
N THR A 210 11.74 -8.20 7.71
CA THR A 210 12.31 -8.52 9.04
C THR A 210 11.47 -7.90 10.15
N LYS A 211 11.42 -8.58 11.29
CA LYS A 211 10.81 -8.07 12.53
C LYS A 211 11.83 -7.39 13.43
N ASP A 212 13.12 -7.59 13.14
CA ASP A 212 14.20 -7.00 13.89
C ASP A 212 14.43 -5.54 13.50
N ARG A 213 15.04 -4.79 14.43
CA ARG A 213 15.49 -3.43 14.11
C ARG A 213 16.58 -3.47 13.05
N VAL A 214 16.59 -2.43 12.22
CA VAL A 214 17.53 -2.25 11.10
C VAL A 214 18.29 -0.93 11.23
N LEU A 215 19.50 -0.87 10.69
CA LEU A 215 20.31 0.34 10.74
C LEU A 215 19.85 1.32 9.65
N TYR A 216 19.23 2.43 10.06
CA TYR A 216 18.77 3.51 9.17
C TYR A 216 19.30 4.88 9.63
N GLY A 217 20.11 5.55 8.79
CA GLY A 217 20.69 6.85 9.13
C GLY A 217 21.59 6.81 10.37
N GLY A 218 22.32 5.70 10.57
CA GLY A 218 23.21 5.51 11.71
C GLY A 218 22.53 5.13 13.03
N LYS A 219 21.22 4.85 13.03
CA LYS A 219 20.47 4.41 14.22
C LYS A 219 19.70 3.12 13.93
N MET A 220 19.56 2.28 14.94
CA MET A 220 18.65 1.14 14.88
C MET A 220 17.21 1.65 14.90
N GLU A 221 16.40 1.27 13.93
CA GLU A 221 15.01 1.74 13.78
C GLU A 221 14.09 0.56 13.48
N ASP A 222 12.80 0.76 13.72
CA ASP A 222 11.76 -0.19 13.31
C ASP A 222 11.68 -0.27 11.77
N PRO A 223 11.65 -1.48 11.18
CA PRO A 223 11.69 -1.66 9.72
C PRO A 223 10.49 -1.02 9.01
N TRP A 224 9.29 -1.08 9.61
CA TRP A 224 8.10 -0.46 9.03
C TRP A 224 8.18 1.07 9.03
N ARG A 225 8.75 1.65 10.08
CA ARG A 225 9.05 3.09 10.13
C ARG A 225 10.06 3.50 9.06
N VAL A 226 11.06 2.65 8.79
CA VAL A 226 12.05 2.89 7.74
C VAL A 226 11.40 2.81 6.35
N ILE A 227 10.64 1.76 6.06
CA ILE A 227 9.90 1.61 4.79
C ILE A 227 8.97 2.81 4.56
N SER A 228 8.23 3.23 5.59
CA SER A 228 7.36 4.40 5.52
C SER A 228 8.14 5.67 5.18
N ARG A 229 9.28 5.93 5.84
CA ARG A 229 10.13 7.10 5.53
C ARG A 229 10.70 7.06 4.10
N ILE A 230 11.13 5.89 3.62
CA ILE A 230 11.63 5.72 2.24
C ILE A 230 10.56 6.11 1.22
N LEU A 231 9.31 5.74 1.47
CA LEU A 231 8.17 6.01 0.59
C LEU A 231 7.51 7.38 0.85
N GLY A 232 8.13 8.23 1.67
CA GLY A 232 7.67 9.58 1.96
C GLY A 232 6.41 9.63 2.83
N GLY A 233 6.25 8.67 3.74
CA GLY A 233 5.23 8.69 4.80
C GLY A 233 5.29 9.93 5.68
#